data_AF-A0A7T0JND2-F1
#
_entry.id   AF-A0A7T0JND2-F1
#
_cell.length_a   1.000
_cell.length_b   1.000
_cell.length_c   1.000
_cell.angle_alpha   90.00
_cell.angle_beta   90.00
_cell.angle_gamma   90.00
#
_symmetry.space_group_name_H-M   'P 1'
#
loop_
_entity.id
_entity.type
_entity.pdbx_description
1 polymer ?
#
loop_
_entity_poly.entity_id
_entity_poly.type
_entity_poly.pdbx_seq_one_letter_code
_entity_poly.pdbx_strand_id
1 'polypeptide(L)'
;MRHVCLLLLLLWTGWSRAGETGDLRLIQAQADLPVIALWLNLPAAALLEPEQFSISVGANPAKVTAIDTFRQTGEGVAYIFLVDISKSIKSRQFEQIKSALRGWLDGMGEQDRGALISFGREVKQQLDFTGDRDALNNAIDSLAATDMETGLYRGLLEGISLGRRQNQDLPARRAIVVLSDGIDDSLKGVAVDEVFKQSQEYRVPIYSIGFTSQPFSESKREGLRVLSRLSRQSGGYFVQAESAQLNDAYQQLQQSITQAYRLRLDCPDCRADGQLHRINVTWSDGQQTLSDGFDLRLLPKSTVGKPLTADGKITGMPEQLLILAVAAIALMVGMLLIYRQRLARARAAILEPIIEPGVVEKNAQPSKQLTAGYEVRLTVVAGMRKGKTYGLRIAERATLGRAASCELVLDDDVEISGQHAMLRIADGKLSVRDLNSTNGTLVNGVPIHNDYPLRRGDLLLLGRTELRIELAGPA
;
A
#
# COMPACT_ATOMS: atom_id res chain seq x y z
N MET A 1 -68.02 4.44 -33.01
CA MET A 1 -66.58 4.06 -33.03
C MET A 1 -65.91 4.71 -31.84
N ARG A 2 -65.43 3.90 -30.90
CA ARG A 2 -64.77 4.32 -29.65
C ARG A 2 -63.31 4.67 -29.96
N HIS A 3 -62.85 5.88 -29.64
CA HIS A 3 -61.42 6.18 -29.57
C HIS A 3 -60.99 6.30 -28.11
N VAL A 4 -60.03 5.45 -27.77
CA VAL A 4 -59.49 5.16 -26.45
C VAL A 4 -58.43 6.22 -26.10
N CYS A 5 -58.62 6.94 -25.00
CA CYS A 5 -57.56 7.72 -24.34
C CYS A 5 -56.65 6.75 -23.58
N LEU A 6 -55.39 6.63 -24.01
CA LEU A 6 -54.36 5.86 -23.31
C LEU A 6 -53.59 6.80 -22.38
N LEU A 7 -53.88 6.69 -21.09
CA LEU A 7 -53.11 7.28 -19.98
C LEU A 7 -51.79 6.52 -19.85
N LEU A 8 -50.67 7.18 -20.15
CA LEU A 8 -49.32 6.69 -19.86
C LEU A 8 -48.96 7.05 -18.41
N LEU A 9 -49.12 6.08 -17.50
CA LEU A 9 -48.59 6.10 -16.15
C LEU A 9 -47.06 5.89 -16.21
N LEU A 10 -46.30 6.97 -16.01
CA LEU A 10 -44.86 6.90 -15.77
C LEU A 10 -44.62 6.34 -14.36
N LEU A 11 -44.43 5.01 -14.28
CA LEU A 11 -43.88 4.35 -13.10
C LEU A 11 -42.39 4.71 -12.99
N TRP A 12 -42.08 5.71 -12.15
CA TRP A 12 -40.74 5.91 -11.61
C TRP A 12 -40.38 4.70 -10.74
N THR A 13 -39.76 3.69 -11.35
CA THR A 13 -39.00 2.70 -10.59
C THR A 13 -37.65 3.33 -10.29
N GLY A 14 -37.56 3.96 -9.12
CA GLY A 14 -36.29 4.37 -8.56
C GLY A 14 -35.44 3.12 -8.30
N TRP A 15 -34.58 2.78 -9.25
CA TRP A 15 -33.46 1.90 -8.99
C TRP A 15 -32.50 2.66 -8.09
N SER A 16 -32.65 2.46 -6.79
CA SER A 16 -31.59 2.78 -5.84
C SER A 16 -30.39 1.91 -6.21
N ARG A 17 -29.42 2.49 -6.91
CA ARG A 17 -28.04 2.02 -6.77
C ARG A 17 -27.76 2.08 -5.28
N ALA A 18 -27.46 0.92 -4.69
CA ALA A 18 -26.81 0.88 -3.38
C ALA A 18 -25.58 1.79 -3.49
N GLY A 19 -25.67 2.99 -2.93
CA GLY A 19 -24.55 3.91 -2.89
C GLY A 19 -23.45 3.21 -2.13
N GLU A 20 -22.30 3.02 -2.78
CA GLU A 20 -21.04 2.90 -2.06
C GLU A 20 -21.04 4.03 -1.03
N THR A 21 -20.96 3.67 0.26
CA THR A 21 -20.69 4.64 1.32
C THR A 21 -19.30 5.20 1.00
N GLY A 22 -19.26 6.28 0.22
CA GLY A 22 -17.99 6.78 -0.28
C GLY A 22 -17.20 7.38 0.87
N ASP A 23 -15.91 7.10 0.86
CA ASP A 23 -14.97 7.49 1.90
C ASP A 23 -14.12 8.67 1.42
N LEU A 24 -13.65 9.50 2.36
CA LEU A 24 -12.60 10.47 2.08
C LEU A 24 -11.28 9.70 2.02
N ARG A 25 -10.58 9.79 0.89
CA ARG A 25 -9.29 9.10 0.75
C ARG A 25 -8.22 10.00 0.17
N LEU A 26 -7.16 10.21 0.92
CA LEU A 26 -5.98 10.92 0.47
C LEU A 26 -5.12 10.03 -0.42
N ILE A 27 -4.72 10.58 -1.56
CA ILE A 27 -3.96 9.85 -2.59
C ILE A 27 -2.48 10.20 -2.50
N GLN A 28 -2.17 11.49 -2.59
CA GLN A 28 -0.82 12.02 -2.71
C GLN A 28 -0.79 13.46 -2.23
N ALA A 29 0.35 13.95 -1.77
CA ALA A 29 0.60 15.38 -1.66
C ALA A 29 1.99 15.74 -2.17
N GLN A 30 2.13 16.98 -2.60
CA GLN A 30 3.40 17.61 -2.91
C GLN A 30 3.48 18.96 -2.22
N ALA A 31 4.55 19.16 -1.46
CA ALA A 31 4.82 20.42 -0.78
C ALA A 31 5.82 21.27 -1.58
N ASP A 32 5.41 22.48 -1.93
CA ASP A 32 6.29 23.58 -2.32
C ASP A 32 6.00 24.78 -1.40
N LEU A 33 6.55 24.70 -0.18
CA LEU A 33 6.12 25.57 0.93
C LEU A 33 6.17 27.07 0.58
N PRO A 34 5.19 27.86 1.06
CA PRO A 34 4.14 27.49 2.03
C PRO A 34 2.95 26.72 1.43
N VAL A 35 2.99 26.42 0.13
CA VAL A 35 1.87 25.80 -0.58
C VAL A 35 2.02 24.28 -0.60
N ILE A 36 0.91 23.57 -0.37
CA ILE A 36 0.84 22.11 -0.52
C ILE A 36 -0.29 21.77 -1.48
N ALA A 37 0.03 21.04 -2.55
CA ALA A 37 -0.97 20.40 -3.39
C ALA A 37 -1.34 19.04 -2.80
N LEU A 38 -2.62 18.80 -2.55
CA LEU A 38 -3.13 17.56 -1.98
C LEU A 38 -4.18 16.97 -2.93
N TRP A 39 -4.01 15.71 -3.31
CA TRP A 39 -4.99 14.99 -4.11
C TRP A 39 -5.75 13.98 -3.28
N LEU A 40 -7.06 13.91 -3.50
CA LEU A 40 -7.96 13.06 -2.74
C LEU A 40 -9.18 12.64 -3.56
N ASN A 41 -9.83 11.58 -3.10
CA ASN A 41 -11.16 11.18 -3.52
C ASN A 41 -12.17 11.48 -2.41
N LEU A 42 -13.37 11.87 -2.79
CA LEU A 42 -14.51 12.05 -1.90
C LEU A 42 -15.72 11.29 -2.45
N PRO A 43 -16.65 10.81 -1.59
CA PRO A 43 -18.00 10.46 -2.04
C PRO A 43 -18.55 11.61 -2.88
N ALA A 44 -19.16 11.29 -4.02
CA ALA A 44 -19.75 12.29 -4.90
C ALA A 44 -20.71 13.19 -4.10
N ALA A 45 -20.40 14.48 -4.03
CA ALA A 45 -21.24 15.51 -3.44
C ALA A 45 -21.20 16.76 -4.34
N ALA A 46 -22.25 17.57 -4.24
CA ALA A 46 -22.37 18.87 -4.89
C ALA A 46 -21.19 19.81 -4.56
N LEU A 47 -21.17 20.99 -5.18
CA LEU A 47 -20.14 22.04 -5.07
C LEU A 47 -19.37 22.01 -3.73
N LEU A 48 -18.08 21.65 -3.79
CA LEU A 48 -17.20 21.60 -2.61
C LEU A 48 -16.73 23.00 -2.26
N GLU A 49 -16.83 23.35 -0.99
CA GLU A 49 -16.42 24.67 -0.48
C GLU A 49 -15.22 24.53 0.48
N PRO A 50 -14.25 25.47 0.46
CA PRO A 50 -13.07 25.43 1.34
C PRO A 50 -13.40 25.27 2.83
N GLU A 51 -14.50 25.85 3.30
CA GLU A 51 -14.92 25.85 4.71
C GLU A 51 -15.36 24.46 5.21
N GLN A 52 -15.63 23.53 4.30
CA GLN A 52 -15.97 22.14 4.64
C GLN A 52 -14.75 21.34 5.11
N PHE A 53 -13.54 21.87 4.95
CA PHE A 53 -12.30 21.18 5.25
C PHE A 53 -11.61 21.77 6.48
N SER A 54 -11.28 20.88 7.42
CA SER A 54 -10.34 21.15 8.51
C SER A 54 -9.06 20.36 8.26
N ILE A 55 -7.94 21.06 8.08
CA ILE A 55 -6.66 20.46 7.69
C ILE A 55 -5.54 20.91 8.62
N SER A 56 -4.71 19.95 9.03
CA SER A 56 -3.48 20.18 9.79
C SER A 56 -2.30 19.44 9.18
N VAL A 57 -1.11 20.03 9.30
CA VAL A 57 0.18 19.43 8.95
C VAL A 57 1.06 19.46 10.20
N GLY A 58 1.17 18.32 10.87
CA GLY A 58 1.70 18.25 12.22
C GLY A 58 0.84 19.07 13.19
N ALA A 59 1.45 20.02 13.89
CA ALA A 59 0.73 20.95 14.76
C ALA A 59 0.22 22.21 14.03
N ASN A 60 0.58 22.40 12.75
CA ASN A 60 0.30 23.64 12.02
C ASN A 60 -1.04 23.51 11.26
N PRO A 61 -2.00 24.43 11.45
CA PRO A 61 -3.20 24.46 10.64
C PRO A 61 -2.87 24.87 9.19
N ALA A 62 -3.56 24.26 8.23
CA ALA A 62 -3.46 24.61 6.82
C ALA A 62 -4.83 24.99 6.26
N LYS A 63 -4.89 26.02 5.42
CA LYS A 63 -6.15 26.52 4.84
C LYS A 63 -6.31 26.05 3.40
N VAL A 64 -7.50 25.59 3.03
CA VAL A 64 -7.85 25.34 1.63
C VAL A 64 -8.03 26.69 0.93
N THR A 65 -7.30 26.89 -0.17
CA THR A 65 -7.34 28.13 -0.97
C THR A 65 -7.94 27.93 -2.36
N ALA A 66 -7.95 26.69 -2.85
CA ALA A 66 -8.61 26.31 -4.09
C ALA A 66 -8.99 24.82 -4.06
N ILE A 67 -10.07 24.49 -4.77
CA ILE A 67 -10.57 23.14 -4.98
C ILE A 67 -10.83 22.98 -6.47
N ASP A 68 -10.15 22.03 -7.10
CA ASP A 68 -10.31 21.73 -8.51
C ASP A 68 -10.56 20.23 -8.70
N THR A 69 -11.31 19.85 -9.73
CA THR A 69 -11.13 18.48 -10.25
C THR A 69 -9.79 18.42 -10.97
N PHE A 70 -9.02 17.34 -10.81
CA PHE A 70 -7.68 17.27 -11.41
C PHE A 70 -7.70 17.53 -12.92
N ARG A 71 -8.72 17.03 -13.62
CA ARG A 71 -8.91 17.27 -15.05
C ARG A 71 -9.04 18.75 -15.44
N GLN A 72 -9.67 19.58 -14.60
CA GLN A 72 -9.85 21.02 -14.89
C GLN A 72 -8.55 21.82 -14.73
N THR A 73 -7.56 21.28 -14.01
CA THR A 73 -6.29 21.97 -13.76
C THR A 73 -5.42 22.09 -15.01
N GLY A 74 -5.61 21.22 -16.01
CA GLY A 74 -4.73 21.10 -17.17
C GLY A 74 -3.33 20.55 -16.86
N GLU A 75 -3.07 20.15 -15.61
CA GLU A 75 -1.81 19.54 -15.20
C GLU A 75 -1.70 18.11 -15.74
N GLY A 76 -0.46 17.71 -16.08
CA GLY A 76 -0.17 16.35 -16.50
C GLY A 76 0.02 15.38 -15.33
N VAL A 77 0.17 14.10 -15.68
CA VAL A 77 0.58 13.03 -14.78
C VAL A 77 1.91 12.45 -15.26
N ALA A 78 2.81 12.21 -14.32
CA ALA A 78 4.00 11.40 -14.57
C ALA A 78 3.69 9.93 -14.29
N TYR A 79 3.40 9.18 -15.35
CA TYR A 79 3.12 7.75 -15.32
C TYR A 79 4.41 6.93 -15.35
N ILE A 80 4.47 5.93 -14.47
CA ILE A 80 5.58 4.99 -14.38
C ILE A 80 5.02 3.59 -14.63
N PHE A 81 5.16 3.09 -15.85
CA PHE A 81 4.63 1.80 -16.24
C PHE A 81 5.63 0.70 -15.88
N LEU A 82 5.20 -0.23 -15.03
CA LEU A 82 5.94 -1.42 -14.66
C LEU A 82 5.37 -2.62 -15.41
N VAL A 83 6.19 -3.22 -16.26
CA VAL A 83 5.79 -4.36 -17.09
C VAL A 83 6.56 -5.60 -16.71
N ASP A 84 5.83 -6.62 -16.29
CA ASP A 84 6.36 -7.96 -16.00
C ASP A 84 6.76 -8.63 -17.32
N ILE A 85 8.02 -9.04 -17.44
CA ILE A 85 8.58 -9.74 -18.60
C ILE A 85 8.92 -11.21 -18.30
N SER A 86 8.30 -11.78 -17.26
CA SER A 86 8.46 -13.19 -16.91
C SER A 86 7.67 -14.12 -17.85
N LYS A 87 8.21 -15.33 -18.06
CA LYS A 87 7.61 -16.43 -18.82
C LYS A 87 6.37 -17.03 -18.16
N SER A 88 6.06 -16.62 -16.93
CA SER A 88 4.80 -16.99 -16.27
C SER A 88 3.58 -16.41 -17.02
N ILE A 89 3.78 -15.34 -17.79
CA ILE A 89 2.78 -14.68 -18.63
C ILE A 89 2.71 -15.35 -20.00
N LYS A 90 1.50 -15.75 -20.41
CA LYS A 90 1.27 -16.35 -21.74
C LYS A 90 1.48 -15.33 -22.85
N SER A 91 2.01 -15.73 -24.01
CA SER A 91 2.29 -14.82 -25.13
C SER A 91 1.07 -14.00 -25.58
N ARG A 92 -0.11 -14.61 -25.69
CA ARG A 92 -1.36 -13.88 -26.00
C ARG A 92 -1.65 -12.79 -24.96
N GLN A 93 -1.46 -13.10 -23.68
CA GLN A 93 -1.68 -12.13 -22.61
C GLN A 93 -0.66 -11.00 -22.70
N PHE A 94 0.62 -11.31 -22.91
CA PHE A 94 1.66 -10.30 -23.07
C PHE A 94 1.37 -9.32 -24.21
N GLU A 95 0.84 -9.81 -25.34
CA GLU A 95 0.36 -8.94 -26.43
C GLU A 95 -0.85 -8.08 -26.03
N GLN A 96 -1.76 -8.60 -25.19
CA GLN A 96 -2.84 -7.78 -24.62
C GLN A 96 -2.30 -6.69 -23.69
N ILE A 97 -1.24 -6.94 -22.92
CA ILE A 97 -0.57 -5.94 -22.10
C ILE A 97 -0.03 -4.82 -22.98
N LYS A 98 0.74 -5.17 -24.03
CA LYS A 98 1.25 -4.18 -24.99
C LYS A 98 0.12 -3.39 -25.61
N SER A 99 -0.94 -4.06 -26.08
CA SER A 99 -2.11 -3.39 -26.67
C SER A 99 -2.79 -2.42 -25.70
N ALA A 100 -2.96 -2.80 -24.44
CA ALA A 100 -3.61 -1.95 -23.45
C ALA A 100 -2.73 -0.75 -23.06
N LEU A 101 -1.41 -0.93 -22.96
CA LEU A 101 -0.47 0.17 -22.75
C LEU A 101 -0.51 1.15 -23.93
N ARG A 102 -0.52 0.68 -25.18
CA ARG A 102 -0.68 1.56 -26.35
C ARG A 102 -1.99 2.36 -26.28
N GLY A 103 -3.10 1.69 -25.94
CA GLY A 103 -4.38 2.37 -25.71
C GLY A 103 -4.34 3.40 -24.57
N TRP A 104 -3.53 3.17 -23.53
CA TRP A 104 -3.29 4.17 -22.49
C TRP A 104 -2.52 5.39 -23.03
N LEU A 105 -1.47 5.16 -23.83
CA LEU A 105 -0.67 6.23 -24.44
C LEU A 105 -1.52 7.13 -25.36
N ASP A 106 -2.47 6.54 -26.08
CA ASP A 106 -3.43 7.29 -26.91
C ASP A 106 -4.29 8.25 -26.09
N GLY A 107 -4.57 7.90 -24.83
CA GLY A 107 -5.34 8.71 -23.89
C GLY A 107 -4.52 9.72 -23.07
N MET A 108 -3.19 9.75 -23.21
CA MET A 108 -2.34 10.71 -22.50
C MET A 108 -2.50 12.12 -23.08
N GLY A 109 -2.58 13.13 -22.20
CA GLY A 109 -2.55 14.54 -22.57
C GLY A 109 -1.14 15.05 -22.91
N GLU A 110 -1.03 16.26 -23.46
CA GLU A 110 0.25 16.86 -23.86
C GLU A 110 1.22 17.11 -22.69
N GLN A 111 0.67 17.33 -21.49
CA GLN A 111 1.46 17.54 -20.28
C GLN A 111 1.85 16.24 -19.59
N ASP A 112 1.28 15.09 -19.99
CA ASP A 112 1.62 13.82 -19.38
C ASP A 112 3.03 13.39 -19.78
N ARG A 113 3.68 12.64 -18.88
CA ARG A 113 4.98 12.03 -19.13
C ARG A 113 4.89 10.55 -18.80
N GLY A 114 5.41 9.70 -19.68
CA GLY A 114 5.50 8.27 -19.46
C GLY A 114 6.95 7.84 -19.25
N ALA A 115 7.19 6.96 -18.29
CA ALA A 115 8.41 6.19 -18.16
C ALA A 115 8.07 4.69 -18.17
N LEU A 116 9.01 3.85 -18.62
CA LEU A 116 8.81 2.42 -18.75
C LEU A 116 9.90 1.65 -18.01
N ILE A 117 9.49 0.78 -17.10
CA ILE A 117 10.34 -0.14 -16.36
C ILE A 117 9.87 -1.56 -16.67
N SER A 118 10.78 -2.42 -17.10
CA SER A 118 10.50 -3.86 -17.17
C SER A 118 11.08 -4.56 -15.94
N PHE A 119 10.39 -5.56 -15.42
CA PHE A 119 10.90 -6.39 -14.34
C PHE A 119 10.75 -7.88 -14.65
N GLY A 120 11.84 -8.60 -14.39
CA GLY A 120 11.93 -10.06 -14.47
C GLY A 120 13.00 -10.52 -13.49
N ARG A 121 14.04 -11.22 -13.97
CA ARG A 121 15.24 -11.49 -13.14
C ARG A 121 15.97 -10.19 -12.79
N GLU A 122 16.01 -9.26 -13.74
CA GLU A 122 16.56 -7.93 -13.56
C GLU A 122 15.44 -6.89 -13.70
N VAL A 123 15.61 -5.76 -13.02
CA VAL A 123 14.75 -4.58 -13.20
C VAL A 123 15.52 -3.60 -14.07
N LYS A 124 14.90 -3.16 -15.18
CA LYS A 124 15.52 -2.29 -16.17
C LYS A 124 14.60 -1.10 -16.45
N GLN A 125 15.13 0.11 -16.28
CA GLN A 125 14.49 1.32 -16.80
C GLN A 125 14.70 1.31 -18.33
N GLN A 126 13.64 0.93 -19.07
CA GLN A 126 13.67 0.83 -20.52
C GLN A 126 13.63 2.21 -21.18
N LEU A 127 12.91 3.14 -20.54
CA LEU A 127 12.79 4.53 -20.99
C LEU A 127 12.59 5.44 -19.77
N ASP A 128 13.32 6.55 -19.73
CA ASP A 128 13.05 7.62 -18.75
C ASP A 128 11.78 8.40 -19.13
N PHE A 129 11.35 9.33 -18.27
CA PHE A 129 10.17 10.15 -18.52
C PHE A 129 10.29 10.93 -19.84
N THR A 130 9.29 10.76 -20.69
CA THR A 130 9.15 11.50 -21.94
C THR A 130 7.69 11.77 -22.28
N GLY A 131 7.44 12.84 -23.04
CA GLY A 131 6.16 13.08 -23.71
C GLY A 131 6.12 12.53 -25.14
N ASP A 132 7.23 11.99 -25.64
CA ASP A 132 7.35 11.40 -26.97
C ASP A 132 6.63 10.04 -27.02
N ARG A 133 5.47 10.03 -27.67
CA ARG A 133 4.64 8.83 -27.82
C ARG A 133 5.31 7.77 -28.70
N ASP A 134 6.09 8.16 -29.69
CA ASP A 134 6.77 7.22 -30.58
C ASP A 134 7.90 6.51 -29.82
N ALA A 135 8.66 7.25 -29.00
CA ALA A 135 9.64 6.66 -28.10
C ALA A 135 9.01 5.66 -27.11
N LEU A 136 7.85 5.99 -26.53
CA LEU A 136 7.12 5.10 -25.63
C LEU A 136 6.61 3.84 -26.34
N ASN A 137 6.02 3.99 -27.52
CA ASN A 137 5.56 2.86 -28.34
C ASN A 137 6.72 1.93 -28.73
N ASN A 138 7.84 2.49 -29.18
CA ASN A 138 9.03 1.71 -29.53
C ASN A 138 9.59 0.96 -28.32
N ALA A 139 9.60 1.58 -27.14
CA ALA A 139 10.04 0.92 -25.91
C ALA A 139 9.12 -0.26 -25.54
N ILE A 140 7.79 -0.11 -25.68
CA ILE A 140 6.81 -1.19 -25.47
C ILE A 140 7.00 -2.32 -26.49
N ASP A 141 7.23 -2.00 -27.75
CA ASP A 141 7.43 -2.97 -28.82
C ASP A 141 8.65 -3.85 -28.56
N SER A 142 9.72 -3.26 -28.02
CA SER A 142 10.97 -3.95 -27.68
C SER A 142 10.86 -4.98 -26.55
N LEU A 143 9.80 -4.93 -25.73
CA LEU A 143 9.63 -5.84 -24.60
C LEU A 143 9.38 -7.28 -25.06
N ALA A 144 9.91 -8.26 -24.32
CA ALA A 144 9.67 -9.67 -24.57
C ALA A 144 9.59 -10.45 -23.25
N ALA A 145 8.61 -11.36 -23.13
CA ALA A 145 8.42 -12.19 -21.95
C ALA A 145 9.43 -13.36 -21.91
N THR A 146 10.70 -13.06 -21.60
CA THR A 146 11.82 -14.01 -21.69
C THR A 146 12.29 -14.55 -20.34
N ASP A 147 11.96 -13.88 -19.24
CA ASP A 147 12.61 -14.11 -17.97
C ASP A 147 11.99 -15.27 -17.19
N MET A 148 12.79 -15.98 -16.40
CA MET A 148 12.31 -17.13 -15.60
C MET A 148 11.88 -16.75 -14.18
N GLU A 149 12.09 -15.48 -13.79
CA GLU A 149 11.86 -14.93 -12.45
C GLU A 149 11.07 -13.63 -12.59
N THR A 150 10.38 -13.25 -11.53
CA THR A 150 9.52 -12.08 -11.38
C THR A 150 9.97 -11.26 -10.17
N GLY A 151 10.78 -10.22 -10.41
CA GLY A 151 11.25 -9.28 -9.39
C GLY A 151 10.28 -8.12 -9.13
N LEU A 152 9.02 -8.41 -8.81
CA LEU A 152 7.95 -7.42 -8.62
C LEU A 152 8.32 -6.35 -7.57
N TYR A 153 8.78 -6.76 -6.39
CA TYR A 153 9.07 -5.84 -5.29
C TYR A 153 10.23 -4.91 -5.61
N ARG A 154 11.25 -5.41 -6.30
CA ARG A 154 12.34 -4.56 -6.79
C ARG A 154 11.84 -3.60 -7.88
N GLY A 155 10.96 -4.05 -8.76
CA GLY A 155 10.31 -3.20 -9.76
C GLY A 155 9.56 -2.04 -9.11
N LEU A 156 8.77 -2.34 -8.07
CA LEU A 156 8.03 -1.32 -7.30
C LEU A 156 8.96 -0.33 -6.59
N LEU A 157 10.06 -0.79 -5.98
CA LEU A 157 11.06 0.10 -5.40
C LEU A 157 11.70 1.03 -6.44
N GLU A 158 12.03 0.52 -7.62
CA GLU A 158 12.57 1.35 -8.71
C GLU A 158 11.53 2.36 -9.19
N GLY A 159 10.26 1.96 -9.29
CA GLY A 159 9.15 2.87 -9.60
C GLY A 159 8.99 3.97 -8.55
N ILE A 160 9.08 3.65 -7.26
CA ILE A 160 9.03 4.64 -6.17
C ILE A 160 10.24 5.59 -6.28
N SER A 161 11.44 5.05 -6.50
CA SER A 161 12.67 5.84 -6.69
C SER A 161 12.53 6.85 -7.85
N LEU A 162 12.04 6.39 -8.99
CA LEU A 162 11.79 7.23 -10.17
C LEU A 162 10.72 8.29 -9.91
N GLY A 163 9.63 7.94 -9.23
CA GLY A 163 8.54 8.87 -8.90
C GLY A 163 8.93 10.00 -7.95
N ARG A 164 9.94 9.77 -7.10
CA ARG A 164 10.46 10.76 -6.15
C ARG A 164 11.31 11.87 -6.77
N ARG A 165 11.72 11.73 -8.04
CA ARG A 165 12.57 12.74 -8.68
C ARG A 165 11.87 14.10 -8.67
N GLN A 166 12.57 15.13 -8.20
CA GLN A 166 12.05 16.50 -8.05
C GLN A 166 12.32 17.39 -9.27
N ASN A 167 12.52 16.80 -10.45
CA ASN A 167 12.76 17.57 -11.68
C ASN A 167 11.59 18.52 -11.93
N GLN A 168 11.88 19.80 -12.17
CA GLN A 168 10.86 20.85 -12.33
C GLN A 168 9.94 20.61 -13.54
N ASP A 169 10.43 19.89 -14.55
CA ASP A 169 9.69 19.60 -15.79
C ASP A 169 8.73 18.41 -15.66
N LEU A 170 8.70 17.71 -14.51
CA LEU A 170 7.86 16.54 -14.31
C LEU A 170 6.53 16.91 -13.62
N PRO A 171 5.37 16.50 -14.18
CA PRO A 171 4.07 16.84 -13.63
C PRO A 171 3.83 16.32 -12.23
N ALA A 172 3.57 17.22 -11.28
CA ALA A 172 3.43 17.01 -9.84
C ALA A 172 2.75 15.68 -9.43
N ARG A 173 1.63 15.35 -10.07
CA ARG A 173 0.91 14.09 -9.86
C ARG A 173 1.72 12.90 -10.42
N ARG A 174 2.07 11.96 -9.54
CA ARG A 174 2.81 10.74 -9.91
C ARG A 174 1.89 9.52 -9.84
N ALA A 175 2.08 8.55 -10.73
CA ALA A 175 1.35 7.29 -10.69
C ALA A 175 2.22 6.12 -11.16
N ILE A 176 2.44 5.14 -10.29
CA ILE A 176 3.00 3.84 -10.69
C ILE A 176 1.84 2.99 -11.21
N VAL A 177 1.95 2.44 -12.42
CA VAL A 177 0.96 1.55 -13.01
C VAL A 177 1.59 0.19 -13.23
N VAL A 178 1.07 -0.85 -12.59
CA VAL A 178 1.62 -2.21 -12.66
C VAL A 178 0.54 -3.24 -12.98
N LEU A 179 0.88 -4.21 -13.83
CA LEU A 179 0.07 -5.40 -14.04
C LEU A 179 0.88 -6.61 -13.56
N SER A 180 0.33 -7.37 -12.62
CA SER A 180 1.00 -8.53 -12.04
C SER A 180 -0.01 -9.47 -11.37
N ASP A 181 0.35 -10.74 -11.20
CA ASP A 181 -0.38 -11.66 -10.32
C ASP A 181 0.05 -11.54 -8.84
N GLY A 182 0.91 -10.55 -8.54
CA GLY A 182 1.39 -10.23 -7.20
C GLY A 182 2.44 -11.19 -6.66
N ILE A 183 2.89 -12.16 -7.47
CA ILE A 183 3.95 -13.07 -7.10
C ILE A 183 5.29 -12.37 -7.31
N ASP A 184 6.13 -12.44 -6.28
CA ASP A 184 7.57 -12.21 -6.39
C ASP A 184 8.26 -13.53 -6.05
N ASP A 185 8.98 -14.10 -7.02
CA ASP A 185 9.73 -15.36 -6.87
C ASP A 185 11.24 -15.13 -7.02
N SER A 186 11.70 -13.88 -6.87
CA SER A 186 13.09 -13.52 -7.05
C SER A 186 13.99 -14.16 -6.00
N LEU A 187 15.05 -14.83 -6.45
CA LEU A 187 15.96 -15.60 -5.57
C LEU A 187 16.80 -14.70 -4.64
N LYS A 188 16.98 -13.43 -5.00
CA LYS A 188 17.63 -12.36 -4.21
C LYS A 188 16.67 -11.19 -4.03
N GLY A 189 15.51 -11.51 -3.46
CA GLY A 189 14.38 -10.61 -3.37
C GLY A 189 14.51 -9.49 -2.35
N VAL A 190 13.71 -8.46 -2.59
CA VAL A 190 13.43 -7.38 -1.65
C VAL A 190 12.33 -7.85 -0.71
N ALA A 191 12.43 -7.56 0.58
CA ALA A 191 11.34 -7.85 1.51
C ALA A 191 10.14 -6.94 1.21
N VAL A 192 8.92 -7.51 1.20
CA VAL A 192 7.69 -6.75 0.95
C VAL A 192 7.54 -5.55 1.91
N ASP A 193 7.97 -5.71 3.17
CA ASP A 193 7.93 -4.65 4.19
C ASP A 193 8.73 -3.41 3.80
N GLU A 194 9.83 -3.58 3.06
CA GLU A 194 10.60 -2.43 2.56
C GLU A 194 9.80 -1.68 1.49
N VAL A 195 9.05 -2.38 0.64
CA VAL A 195 8.15 -1.74 -0.34
C VAL A 195 7.04 -0.98 0.38
N PHE A 196 6.42 -1.58 1.39
CA PHE A 196 5.41 -0.91 2.21
C PHE A 196 5.96 0.37 2.84
N LYS A 197 7.11 0.27 3.53
CA LYS A 197 7.77 1.40 4.18
C LYS A 197 8.08 2.53 3.18
N GLN A 198 8.70 2.21 2.05
CA GLN A 198 9.06 3.21 1.03
C GLN A 198 7.80 3.83 0.41
N SER A 199 6.74 3.03 0.16
CA SER A 199 5.49 3.53 -0.40
C SER A 199 4.78 4.51 0.55
N GLN A 200 4.84 4.25 1.85
CA GLN A 200 4.25 5.11 2.89
C GLN A 200 5.06 6.38 3.11
N GLU A 201 6.40 6.30 3.05
CA GLU A 201 7.29 7.43 3.27
C GLU A 201 7.25 8.43 2.10
N TYR A 202 7.26 7.92 0.86
CA TYR A 202 7.38 8.77 -0.34
C TYR A 202 6.06 9.05 -1.03
N ARG A 203 5.00 8.30 -0.70
CA ARG A 203 3.64 8.52 -1.20
C ARG A 203 3.55 8.67 -2.72
N VAL A 204 4.25 7.81 -3.44
CA VAL A 204 4.04 7.59 -4.87
C VAL A 204 2.94 6.53 -5.02
N PRO A 205 1.72 6.88 -5.47
CA PRO A 205 0.61 5.94 -5.51
C PRO A 205 0.85 4.79 -6.49
N ILE A 206 0.53 3.57 -6.06
CA ILE A 206 0.62 2.34 -6.87
C ILE A 206 -0.77 1.94 -7.33
N TYR A 207 -0.99 1.98 -8.64
CA TYR A 207 -2.19 1.54 -9.33
C TYR A 207 -1.91 0.19 -9.97
N SER A 208 -2.60 -0.84 -9.54
CA SER A 208 -2.28 -2.20 -9.93
C SER A 208 -3.47 -2.92 -10.52
N ILE A 209 -3.24 -3.66 -11.60
CA ILE A 209 -4.16 -4.67 -12.11
C ILE A 209 -3.66 -6.02 -11.60
N GLY A 210 -4.47 -6.66 -10.76
CA GLY A 210 -4.25 -7.99 -10.25
C GLY A 210 -4.86 -9.04 -11.17
N PHE A 211 -4.02 -9.92 -11.73
CA PHE A 211 -4.50 -10.90 -12.70
C PHE A 211 -4.95 -12.22 -12.05
N THR A 212 -6.14 -12.71 -12.45
CA THR A 212 -6.64 -14.04 -12.05
C THR A 212 -6.77 -14.98 -13.24
N SER A 213 -5.86 -15.96 -13.35
CA SER A 213 -6.03 -17.12 -14.23
C SER A 213 -6.36 -18.38 -13.44
N GLN A 214 -7.34 -19.15 -13.91
CA GLN A 214 -7.62 -20.49 -13.39
C GLN A 214 -6.60 -21.52 -13.91
N PRO A 215 -6.22 -22.53 -13.11
CA PRO A 215 -6.63 -22.74 -11.71
C PRO A 215 -5.90 -21.78 -10.75
N PHE A 216 -6.65 -21.25 -9.78
CA PHE A 216 -6.15 -20.23 -8.87
C PHE A 216 -5.40 -20.85 -7.66
N SER A 217 -4.08 -20.74 -7.63
CA SER A 217 -3.26 -21.28 -6.53
C SER A 217 -3.38 -20.42 -5.25
N GLU A 218 -3.05 -21.01 -4.10
CA GLU A 218 -3.01 -20.27 -2.83
C GLU A 218 -1.92 -19.19 -2.82
N SER A 219 -0.77 -19.46 -3.43
CA SER A 219 0.30 -18.47 -3.60
C SER A 219 -0.15 -17.26 -4.43
N LYS A 220 -0.89 -17.48 -5.53
CA LYS A 220 -1.48 -16.38 -6.33
C LYS A 220 -2.51 -15.57 -5.55
N ARG A 221 -3.33 -16.24 -4.73
CA ARG A 221 -4.27 -15.54 -3.81
C ARG A 221 -3.52 -14.62 -2.88
N GLU A 222 -2.44 -15.10 -2.28
CA GLU A 222 -1.67 -14.30 -1.35
C GLU A 222 -0.92 -13.15 -2.05
N GLY A 223 -0.32 -13.42 -3.21
CA GLY A 223 0.30 -12.38 -4.04
C GLY A 223 -0.68 -11.25 -4.38
N LEU A 224 -1.89 -11.58 -4.85
CA LEU A 224 -2.91 -10.57 -5.13
C LEU A 224 -3.35 -9.82 -3.88
N ARG A 225 -3.47 -10.47 -2.72
CA ARG A 225 -3.80 -9.77 -1.46
C ARG A 225 -2.70 -8.77 -1.08
N VAL A 226 -1.44 -9.17 -1.18
CA VAL A 226 -0.29 -8.30 -0.92
C VAL A 226 -0.27 -7.11 -1.88
N LEU A 227 -0.40 -7.35 -3.18
CA LEU A 227 -0.45 -6.30 -4.20
C LEU A 227 -1.61 -5.33 -3.95
N SER A 228 -2.78 -5.88 -3.60
CA SER A 228 -3.97 -5.10 -3.26
C SER A 228 -3.76 -4.21 -2.03
N ARG A 229 -3.06 -4.71 -1.00
CA ARG A 229 -2.66 -3.92 0.18
C ARG A 229 -1.65 -2.83 -0.17
N LEU A 230 -0.62 -3.12 -0.95
CA LEU A 230 0.38 -2.15 -1.40
C LEU A 230 -0.26 -0.99 -2.18
N SER A 231 -1.14 -1.31 -3.11
CA SER A 231 -1.86 -0.30 -3.91
C SER A 231 -2.76 0.56 -3.05
N ARG A 232 -3.47 -0.01 -2.07
CA ARG A 232 -4.29 0.78 -1.15
C ARG A 232 -3.46 1.65 -0.20
N GLN A 233 -2.43 1.10 0.42
CA GLN A 233 -1.63 1.84 1.41
C GLN A 233 -0.78 2.95 0.79
N SER A 234 -0.33 2.80 -0.45
CA SER A 234 0.39 3.84 -1.19
C SER A 234 -0.48 5.04 -1.60
N GLY A 235 -1.82 4.92 -1.49
CA GLY A 235 -2.79 5.92 -1.97
C GLY A 235 -3.36 5.61 -3.37
N GLY A 236 -2.88 4.56 -4.04
CA GLY A 236 -3.34 4.15 -5.37
C GLY A 236 -4.56 3.22 -5.35
N TYR A 237 -4.78 2.44 -6.40
CA TYR A 237 -5.99 1.63 -6.54
C TYR A 237 -5.68 0.24 -7.09
N PHE A 238 -6.44 -0.76 -6.66
CA PHE A 238 -6.28 -2.14 -7.11
C PHE A 238 -7.54 -2.56 -7.87
N VAL A 239 -7.35 -3.04 -9.10
CA VAL A 239 -8.41 -3.66 -9.89
C VAL A 239 -8.05 -5.13 -10.10
N GLN A 240 -8.96 -6.04 -9.77
CA GLN A 240 -8.80 -7.45 -10.14
C GLN A 240 -9.40 -7.66 -11.53
N ALA A 241 -8.67 -8.31 -12.43
CA ALA A 241 -9.13 -8.54 -13.80
C ALA A 241 -8.77 -9.93 -14.33
N GLU A 242 -9.67 -10.46 -15.16
CA GLU A 242 -9.40 -11.62 -16.03
C GLU A 242 -8.87 -11.18 -17.40
N SER A 243 -8.30 -12.09 -18.20
CA SER A 243 -7.62 -11.74 -19.46
C SER A 243 -8.53 -11.05 -20.48
N ALA A 244 -9.82 -11.38 -20.47
CA ALA A 244 -10.80 -10.79 -21.37
C ALA A 244 -11.18 -9.34 -20.99
N GLN A 245 -10.88 -8.92 -19.75
CA GLN A 245 -11.31 -7.65 -19.16
C GLN A 245 -10.15 -6.70 -18.89
N LEU A 246 -8.94 -6.99 -19.42
CA LEU A 246 -7.76 -6.16 -19.16
C LEU A 246 -7.96 -4.70 -19.59
N ASN A 247 -8.54 -4.46 -20.77
CA ASN A 247 -8.78 -3.10 -21.26
C ASN A 247 -9.69 -2.30 -20.33
N ASP A 248 -10.78 -2.90 -19.83
CA ASP A 248 -11.71 -2.25 -18.91
C ASP A 248 -11.00 -1.92 -17.58
N ALA A 249 -10.15 -2.82 -17.09
CA ALA A 249 -9.37 -2.60 -15.88
C ALA A 249 -8.37 -1.45 -16.03
N TYR A 250 -7.70 -1.34 -17.18
CA TYR A 250 -6.83 -0.19 -17.48
C TYR A 250 -7.62 1.12 -17.53
N GLN A 251 -8.77 1.13 -18.20
CA GLN A 251 -9.64 2.31 -18.25
C GLN A 251 -10.11 2.71 -16.84
N GLN A 252 -10.48 1.75 -15.99
CA GLN A 252 -10.86 2.01 -14.60
C GLN A 252 -9.71 2.63 -13.79
N LEU A 253 -8.48 2.12 -13.95
CA LEU A 253 -7.30 2.73 -13.31
C LEU A 253 -7.06 4.16 -13.81
N GLN A 254 -7.10 4.39 -15.12
CA GLN A 254 -6.91 5.73 -15.69
C GLN A 254 -7.97 6.72 -15.20
N GLN A 255 -9.23 6.28 -15.08
CA GLN A 255 -10.30 7.08 -14.50
C GLN A 255 -10.03 7.39 -13.02
N SER A 256 -9.62 6.41 -12.22
CA SER A 256 -9.28 6.62 -10.81
C SER A 256 -8.13 7.61 -10.61
N ILE A 257 -7.21 7.70 -11.57
CA ILE A 257 -6.11 8.66 -11.56
C ILE A 257 -6.61 10.05 -11.96
N THR A 258 -7.52 10.17 -12.92
CA THR A 258 -7.90 11.48 -13.49
C THR A 258 -9.11 12.14 -12.83
N GLN A 259 -9.91 11.39 -12.07
CA GLN A 259 -11.12 11.89 -11.39
C GLN A 259 -10.89 12.41 -9.97
N ALA A 260 -9.65 12.42 -9.48
CA ALA A 260 -9.34 12.94 -8.16
C ALA A 260 -9.59 14.45 -8.06
N TYR A 261 -9.92 14.92 -6.86
CA TYR A 261 -9.85 16.34 -6.52
C TYR A 261 -8.41 16.76 -6.23
N ARG A 262 -8.11 18.03 -6.47
CA ARG A 262 -6.90 18.71 -6.04
C ARG A 262 -7.28 19.86 -5.11
N LEU A 263 -6.79 19.81 -3.88
CA LEU A 263 -6.81 20.93 -2.95
C LEU A 263 -5.49 21.68 -3.02
N ARG A 264 -5.54 23.00 -3.07
CA ARG A 264 -4.39 23.86 -2.83
C ARG A 264 -4.44 24.37 -1.40
N LEU A 265 -3.45 23.98 -0.60
CA LEU A 265 -3.36 24.35 0.80
C LEU A 265 -2.32 25.45 0.99
N ASP A 266 -2.64 26.42 1.85
CA ASP A 266 -1.68 27.39 2.38
C ASP A 266 -1.35 27.04 3.83
N CYS A 267 -0.07 26.79 4.10
CA CYS A 267 0.47 26.49 5.43
C CYS A 267 1.68 27.39 5.72
N PRO A 268 1.47 28.66 6.12
CA PRO A 268 2.55 29.63 6.34
C PRO A 268 3.50 29.22 7.49
N ASP A 269 3.00 28.46 8.47
CA ASP A 269 3.76 28.01 9.62
C ASP A 269 4.50 26.68 9.38
N CYS A 270 4.23 26.00 8.25
CA CYS A 270 4.96 24.80 7.88
C CYS A 270 6.42 25.13 7.56
N ARG A 271 7.35 24.32 8.09
CA ARG A 271 8.80 24.46 7.87
C ARG A 271 9.31 23.26 7.08
N ALA A 272 10.19 23.52 6.12
CA ALA A 272 10.91 22.49 5.39
C ALA A 272 12.09 21.96 6.22
N ASP A 273 11.78 21.23 7.29
CA ASP A 273 12.76 20.70 8.25
C ASP A 273 13.30 19.31 7.89
N GLY A 274 12.82 18.73 6.78
CA GLY A 274 13.17 17.39 6.33
C GLY A 274 12.50 16.27 7.12
N GLN A 275 11.63 16.58 8.09
CA GLN A 275 10.95 15.60 8.93
C GLN A 275 9.60 15.17 8.34
N LEU A 276 9.08 14.06 8.86
CA LEU A 276 7.73 13.58 8.56
C LEU A 276 6.73 14.35 9.42
N HIS A 277 5.74 14.95 8.79
CA HIS A 277 4.60 15.61 9.44
C HIS A 277 3.32 14.91 9.04
N ARG A 278 2.50 14.53 10.02
CA ARG A 278 1.18 13.96 9.76
C ARG A 278 0.27 15.01 9.14
N ILE A 279 -0.17 14.84 7.90
CA ILE A 279 -1.30 15.57 7.36
C ILE A 279 -2.60 14.87 7.80
N ASN A 280 -3.50 15.61 8.42
CA ASN A 280 -4.85 15.14 8.72
C ASN A 280 -5.85 16.03 8.02
N VAL A 281 -6.80 15.41 7.34
CA VAL A 281 -7.85 16.08 6.57
C VAL A 281 -9.17 15.56 7.08
N THR A 282 -10.01 16.48 7.55
CA THR A 282 -11.39 16.21 7.89
C THR A 282 -12.27 17.00 6.95
N TRP A 283 -13.23 16.34 6.32
CA TRP A 283 -14.26 16.96 5.50
C TRP A 283 -15.64 16.75 6.13
N SER A 284 -16.50 17.77 6.12
CA SER A 284 -17.88 17.66 6.56
C SER A 284 -18.84 18.48 5.69
N ASP A 285 -19.99 17.89 5.36
CA ASP A 285 -21.13 18.53 4.69
C ASP A 285 -22.32 18.81 5.64
N GLY A 286 -22.10 18.66 6.95
CA GLY A 286 -23.14 18.76 7.98
C GLY A 286 -24.01 17.51 8.16
N GLN A 287 -23.96 16.54 7.25
CA GLN A 287 -24.63 15.23 7.40
C GLN A 287 -23.62 14.14 7.78
N GLN A 288 -22.44 14.18 7.20
CA GLN A 288 -21.35 13.25 7.44
C GLN A 288 -20.07 14.02 7.76
N THR A 289 -19.18 13.34 8.48
CA THR A 289 -17.81 13.79 8.73
C THR A 289 -16.89 12.64 8.39
N LEU A 290 -15.99 12.87 7.45
CA LEU A 290 -15.02 11.89 6.98
C LEU A 290 -13.62 12.40 7.28
N SER A 291 -12.68 11.51 7.57
CA SER A 291 -11.32 11.89 7.92
C SER A 291 -10.32 10.87 7.43
N ASP A 292 -9.23 11.37 6.87
CA ASP A 292 -8.08 10.57 6.47
C ASP A 292 -6.79 11.36 6.68
N GLY A 293 -5.66 10.68 6.69
CA GLY A 293 -4.37 11.28 6.94
C GLY A 293 -3.21 10.38 6.55
N PHE A 294 -2.06 11.01 6.30
CA PHE A 294 -0.81 10.30 6.07
C PHE A 294 0.40 11.12 6.51
N ASP A 295 1.58 10.51 6.55
CA ASP A 295 2.80 11.20 6.91
C ASP A 295 3.46 11.78 5.65
N LEU A 296 3.72 13.09 5.65
CA LEU A 296 4.32 13.83 4.54
C LEU A 296 5.69 14.36 4.97
N ARG A 297 6.74 14.07 4.20
CA ARG A 297 8.06 14.64 4.44
C ARG A 297 8.17 16.04 3.84
N LEU A 298 8.45 17.05 4.65
CA LEU A 298 8.60 18.44 4.20
C LEU A 298 10.06 18.74 3.88
N LEU A 299 10.41 18.78 2.60
CA LEU A 299 11.79 18.99 2.14
C LEU A 299 12.06 20.47 1.80
N PRO A 300 13.30 20.96 1.98
CA PRO A 300 13.70 22.29 1.49
C PRO A 300 13.52 22.38 -0.02
N LYS A 301 13.18 23.56 -0.54
CA LYS A 301 13.18 23.79 -1.99
C LYS A 301 14.56 23.43 -2.53
N SER A 302 14.60 22.49 -3.47
CA SER A 302 15.85 22.04 -4.06
C SER A 302 16.46 23.19 -4.86
N THR A 303 17.47 23.84 -4.28
CA THR A 303 18.31 24.83 -4.95
C THR A 303 19.37 24.10 -5.76
N VAL A 304 18.95 23.27 -6.72
CA VAL A 304 19.91 22.74 -7.70
C VAL A 304 20.36 23.91 -8.53
N GLY A 305 21.56 24.41 -8.21
CA GLY A 305 22.25 25.40 -9.01
C GLY A 305 22.36 24.91 -10.45
N LYS A 306 22.32 25.87 -11.37
CA LYS A 306 22.70 25.75 -12.79
C LYS A 306 23.76 24.64 -12.95
N PRO A 307 23.60 23.71 -13.91
CA PRO A 307 24.62 22.68 -14.12
C PRO A 307 25.97 23.37 -14.22
N LEU A 308 26.92 22.94 -13.38
CA LEU A 308 28.31 23.35 -13.52
C LEU A 308 28.68 23.05 -14.97
N THR A 309 28.84 24.11 -15.76
CA THR A 309 29.37 24.02 -17.11
C THR A 309 30.65 23.22 -17.01
N ALA A 310 30.72 22.14 -17.79
CA ALA A 310 31.85 21.22 -17.83
C ALA A 310 33.08 21.93 -18.41
N ASP A 311 33.73 22.76 -17.60
CA ASP A 311 35.06 23.33 -17.83
C ASP A 311 35.94 23.21 -16.56
N GLY A 312 35.62 22.23 -15.71
CA GLY A 312 36.47 21.84 -14.59
C GLY A 312 37.24 20.57 -14.95
N LYS A 313 38.46 20.71 -15.49
CA LYS A 313 39.43 19.60 -15.51
C LYS A 313 39.55 19.04 -14.09
N ILE A 314 39.08 17.80 -13.88
CA ILE A 314 39.35 17.06 -12.65
C ILE A 314 40.84 16.71 -12.69
N THR A 315 41.65 17.46 -11.95
CA THR A 315 43.05 17.13 -11.70
C THR A 315 43.09 15.81 -10.94
N GLY A 316 43.78 14.82 -11.53
CA GLY A 316 43.87 13.46 -11.02
C GLY A 316 44.36 13.40 -9.57
N MET A 317 43.79 12.48 -8.80
CA MET A 317 44.32 12.09 -7.50
C MET A 317 45.76 11.61 -7.67
N PRO A 318 46.72 12.04 -6.83
CA PRO A 318 48.09 11.57 -6.91
C PRO A 318 48.13 10.05 -6.70
N GLU A 319 48.83 9.31 -7.56
CA GLU A 319 48.85 7.83 -7.60
C GLU A 319 49.15 7.18 -6.24
N GLN A 320 49.87 7.89 -5.36
CA GLN A 320 50.17 7.46 -4.00
C GLN A 320 48.92 7.26 -3.13
N LEU A 321 47.85 8.04 -3.34
CA LEU A 321 46.61 7.95 -2.58
C LEU A 321 45.77 6.73 -2.99
N LEU A 322 45.84 6.36 -4.28
CA LEU A 322 45.18 5.16 -4.80
C LEU A 322 45.82 3.89 -4.22
N ILE A 323 47.16 3.86 -4.15
CA ILE A 323 47.92 2.73 -3.56
C ILE A 323 47.58 2.56 -2.08
N LEU A 324 47.49 3.67 -1.32
CA LEU A 324 47.09 3.63 0.09
C LEU A 324 45.65 3.14 0.28
N ALA A 325 44.72 3.57 -0.58
CA ALA A 325 43.33 3.11 -0.51
C ALA A 325 43.20 1.60 -0.80
N VAL A 326 43.91 1.09 -1.80
CA VAL A 326 43.93 -0.35 -2.14
C VAL A 326 44.56 -1.16 -1.00
N ALA A 327 45.66 -0.68 -0.40
CA ALA A 327 46.29 -1.33 0.74
C ALA A 327 45.36 -1.38 1.97
N ALA A 328 44.62 -0.30 2.25
CA ALA A 328 43.66 -0.25 3.35
C ALA A 328 42.49 -1.22 3.15
N ILE A 329 41.97 -1.32 1.91
CA ILE A 329 40.91 -2.28 1.56
C ILE A 329 41.41 -3.72 1.71
N ALA A 330 42.62 -4.03 1.25
CA ALA A 330 43.22 -5.36 1.41
C ALA A 330 43.40 -5.75 2.89
N LEU A 331 43.82 -4.79 3.73
CA LEU A 331 43.98 -4.99 5.18
C LEU A 331 42.63 -5.24 5.87
N MET A 332 41.60 -4.48 5.48
CA MET A 332 40.23 -4.63 5.99
C MET A 332 39.63 -5.99 5.59
N VAL A 333 39.81 -6.42 4.34
CA VAL A 333 39.38 -7.75 3.87
C VAL A 333 40.14 -8.86 4.61
N GLY A 334 41.46 -8.69 4.81
CA GLY A 334 42.27 -9.62 5.60
C GLY A 334 41.78 -9.75 7.05
N MET A 335 41.51 -8.64 7.73
CA MET A 335 40.93 -8.63 9.07
C MET A 335 39.56 -9.30 9.11
N LEU A 336 38.70 -9.04 8.13
CA LEU A 336 37.38 -9.67 8.03
C LEU A 336 37.48 -11.19 7.86
N LEU A 337 38.41 -11.67 7.04
CA LEU A 337 38.65 -13.10 6.84
C LEU A 337 39.21 -13.77 8.11
N ILE A 338 40.15 -13.11 8.80
CA ILE A 338 40.68 -13.59 10.09
C ILE A 338 39.57 -13.62 11.15
N TYR A 339 38.73 -12.59 11.20
CA TYR A 339 37.58 -12.53 12.11
C TYR A 339 36.58 -13.66 11.83
N ARG A 340 36.23 -13.91 10.56
CA ARG A 340 35.37 -15.04 10.16
C ARG A 340 36.00 -16.39 10.51
N GLN A 341 37.31 -16.56 10.36
CA GLN A 341 38.01 -17.79 10.75
C GLN A 341 37.99 -18.00 12.27
N ARG A 342 38.16 -16.94 13.08
CA ARG A 342 38.04 -17.02 14.54
C ARG A 342 36.62 -17.38 14.99
N LEU A 343 35.60 -16.81 14.34
CA LEU A 343 34.19 -17.11 14.63
C LEU A 343 33.82 -18.57 14.29
N ALA A 344 34.38 -19.11 13.19
CA ALA A 344 34.18 -20.50 12.81
C ALA A 344 34.81 -21.48 13.80
N ARG A 345 35.97 -21.14 14.38
CA ARG A 345 36.64 -21.94 15.42
C ARG A 345 35.90 -21.88 16.77
N ALA A 346 35.24 -20.76 17.09
CA ALA A 346 34.45 -20.60 18.31
C ALA A 346 33.12 -21.39 18.30
N ARG A 347 32.59 -21.74 17.11
CA ARG A 347 31.34 -22.51 16.96
C ARG A 347 31.49 -24.03 17.12
N ALA A 348 32.71 -24.54 17.20
CA ALA A 348 32.96 -25.99 17.32
C ALA A 348 33.08 -26.48 18.78
N ALA A 349 32.89 -25.62 19.79
CA ALA A 349 33.22 -25.94 21.19
C ALA A 349 32.05 -25.87 22.19
N ILE A 350 30.78 -25.81 21.74
CA ILE A 350 29.64 -25.86 22.66
C ILE A 350 28.58 -26.81 22.10
N LEU A 351 28.68 -28.06 22.49
CA LEU A 351 27.57 -29.01 22.45
C LEU A 351 27.72 -29.90 23.69
N GLU A 352 27.02 -29.52 24.76
CA GLU A 352 26.74 -30.40 25.88
C GLU A 352 25.24 -30.32 26.22
N PRO A 353 24.66 -31.41 26.76
CA PRO A 353 23.27 -31.77 26.57
C PRO A 353 22.36 -31.08 27.60
N ILE A 354 21.18 -30.65 27.15
CA ILE A 354 20.16 -30.12 28.05
C ILE A 354 19.46 -31.31 28.73
N ILE A 355 19.67 -31.39 30.03
CA ILE A 355 19.00 -32.23 31.02
C ILE A 355 17.57 -31.71 31.22
N GLU A 356 16.56 -32.59 31.15
CA GLU A 356 15.20 -32.29 31.62
C GLU A 356 15.17 -32.18 33.15
N PRO A 357 14.35 -31.26 33.69
CA PRO A 357 13.62 -31.63 34.90
C PRO A 357 12.14 -31.25 34.84
N GLY A 358 11.30 -32.22 35.20
CA GLY A 358 10.48 -32.07 36.40
C GLY A 358 9.14 -31.33 36.25
N VAL A 359 8.08 -32.14 36.20
CA VAL A 359 6.75 -31.82 36.70
C VAL A 359 6.84 -31.36 38.17
N VAL A 360 6.11 -30.31 38.58
CA VAL A 360 5.29 -30.23 39.80
C VAL A 360 4.53 -28.87 39.92
N GLU A 361 3.21 -29.03 40.06
CA GLU A 361 2.18 -28.29 40.81
C GLU A 361 1.79 -26.83 40.57
N LYS A 362 0.55 -26.73 40.06
CA LYS A 362 -0.58 -25.90 40.50
C LYS A 362 -0.37 -25.08 41.79
N ASN A 363 -0.63 -23.79 41.68
CA ASN A 363 -1.39 -23.09 42.71
C ASN A 363 -2.45 -22.17 42.08
N ALA A 364 -3.63 -22.23 42.67
CA ALA A 364 -4.87 -21.63 42.19
C ALA A 364 -5.21 -20.36 42.97
N GLN A 365 -5.66 -19.35 42.19
CA GLN A 365 -6.69 -18.32 42.48
C GLN A 365 -6.33 -17.14 43.42
N PRO A 366 -6.94 -15.94 43.18
CA PRO A 366 -8.35 -15.74 43.53
C PRO A 366 -9.27 -15.46 42.34
N SER A 367 -10.43 -16.11 42.42
CA SER A 367 -11.67 -15.82 41.73
C SER A 367 -12.03 -14.32 41.75
N LYS A 368 -12.23 -13.73 40.56
CA LYS A 368 -13.12 -12.58 40.38
C LYS A 368 -14.43 -13.08 39.78
N GLN A 369 -15.52 -12.59 40.35
CA GLN A 369 -16.90 -13.07 40.23
C GLN A 369 -17.33 -13.36 38.80
N LEU A 370 -18.02 -14.49 38.62
CA LEU A 370 -18.70 -14.87 37.38
C LEU A 370 -19.83 -13.87 37.09
N THR A 371 -19.56 -12.87 36.27
CA THR A 371 -20.58 -12.25 35.44
C THR A 371 -20.85 -13.16 34.24
N ALA A 372 -22.11 -13.21 33.78
CA ALA A 372 -22.49 -13.91 32.57
C ALA A 372 -21.66 -13.35 31.39
N GLY A 373 -20.73 -14.16 30.89
CA GLY A 373 -19.89 -13.79 29.75
C GLY A 373 -20.56 -14.24 28.46
N TYR A 374 -20.18 -13.62 27.35
CA TYR A 374 -20.62 -14.09 26.04
C TYR A 374 -19.62 -15.13 25.53
N GLU A 375 -20.15 -16.19 24.91
CA GLU A 375 -19.32 -17.09 24.13
C GLU A 375 -19.08 -16.49 22.74
N VAL A 376 -17.80 -16.35 22.38
CA VAL A 376 -17.36 -15.93 21.05
C VAL A 376 -16.58 -17.07 20.44
N ARG A 377 -17.04 -17.53 19.28
CA ARG A 377 -16.34 -18.53 18.48
C ARG A 377 -15.56 -17.84 17.38
N LEU A 378 -14.26 -18.13 17.29
CA LEU A 378 -13.36 -17.62 16.25
C LEU A 378 -12.86 -18.79 15.43
N THR A 379 -13.18 -18.81 14.15
CA THR A 379 -12.72 -19.88 13.23
C THR A 379 -11.69 -19.30 12.27
N VAL A 380 -10.50 -19.90 12.21
CA VAL A 380 -9.46 -19.50 11.26
C VAL A 380 -9.90 -19.90 9.86
N VAL A 381 -10.19 -18.93 9.00
CA VAL A 381 -10.61 -19.16 7.61
C VAL A 381 -9.46 -19.01 6.62
N ALA A 382 -8.41 -18.29 7.00
CA ALA A 382 -7.13 -18.19 6.28
C ALA A 382 -5.96 -18.01 7.25
N GLY A 383 -4.76 -18.42 6.84
CA GLY A 383 -3.55 -18.47 7.69
C GLY A 383 -3.11 -19.90 8.00
N MET A 384 -1.99 -20.04 8.72
CA MET A 384 -1.34 -21.35 8.92
C MET A 384 -2.18 -22.35 9.72
N ARG A 385 -3.17 -21.88 10.50
CA ARG A 385 -4.08 -22.71 11.29
C ARG A 385 -5.50 -22.81 10.70
N LYS A 386 -5.65 -22.65 9.38
CA LYS A 386 -6.95 -22.72 8.70
C LYS A 386 -7.78 -23.95 9.11
N GLY A 387 -9.05 -23.73 9.43
CA GLY A 387 -10.00 -24.74 9.91
C GLY A 387 -10.02 -24.91 11.43
N LYS A 388 -9.05 -24.37 12.16
CA LYS A 388 -9.05 -24.39 13.62
C LYS A 388 -10.08 -23.42 14.18
N THR A 389 -10.80 -23.85 15.21
CA THR A 389 -11.79 -23.03 15.91
C THR A 389 -11.39 -22.84 17.37
N TYR A 390 -11.52 -21.61 17.85
CA TYR A 390 -11.27 -21.19 19.22
C TYR A 390 -12.58 -20.72 19.84
N GLY A 391 -12.90 -21.21 21.04
CA GLY A 391 -13.98 -20.68 21.86
C GLY A 391 -13.39 -19.77 22.94
N LEU A 392 -13.81 -18.51 22.97
CA LEU A 392 -13.45 -17.56 24.01
C LEU A 392 -14.69 -17.17 24.81
N ARG A 393 -14.58 -17.19 26.14
CA ARG A 393 -15.61 -16.64 27.02
C ARG A 393 -15.18 -15.25 27.45
N ILE A 394 -15.90 -14.23 26.98
CA ILE A 394 -15.53 -12.83 27.18
C ILE A 394 -16.53 -12.18 28.14
N ALA A 395 -16.06 -11.75 29.31
CA ALA A 395 -16.88 -11.00 30.26
C ALA A 395 -16.91 -9.50 29.92
N GLU A 396 -15.74 -8.88 29.75
CA GLU A 396 -15.61 -7.47 29.36
C GLU A 396 -14.69 -7.29 28.16
N ARG A 397 -13.53 -7.97 28.16
CA ARG A 397 -12.54 -7.90 27.09
C ARG A 397 -11.70 -9.17 26.99
N ALA A 398 -11.10 -9.39 25.82
CA ALA A 398 -10.12 -10.43 25.57
C ALA A 398 -9.10 -9.94 24.52
N THR A 399 -7.82 -10.18 24.74
CA THR A 399 -6.74 -9.81 23.82
C THR A 399 -6.34 -10.94 22.90
N LEU A 400 -5.94 -10.57 21.68
CA LEU A 400 -5.52 -11.45 20.61
C LEU A 400 -4.12 -11.03 20.19
N GLY A 401 -3.21 -11.99 20.06
CA GLY A 401 -1.85 -11.69 19.67
C GLY A 401 -0.92 -12.88 19.76
N ARG A 402 0.35 -12.66 19.41
CA ARG A 402 1.39 -13.70 19.43
C ARG A 402 1.95 -13.96 20.83
N ALA A 403 1.83 -13.01 21.77
CA ALA A 403 2.36 -13.18 23.11
C ALA A 403 1.54 -14.20 23.90
N ALA A 404 2.22 -15.04 24.69
CA ALA A 404 1.58 -16.03 25.57
C ALA A 404 0.69 -15.40 26.66
N SER A 405 0.79 -14.08 26.87
CA SER A 405 -0.08 -13.31 27.76
C SER A 405 -1.47 -13.02 27.20
N CYS A 406 -1.71 -13.26 25.91
CA CYS A 406 -3.01 -13.01 25.29
C CYS A 406 -4.01 -14.13 25.59
N GLU A 407 -5.29 -13.77 25.69
CA GLU A 407 -6.38 -14.74 25.87
C GLU A 407 -6.55 -15.63 24.64
N LEU A 408 -6.29 -15.11 23.43
CA LEU A 408 -6.12 -15.92 22.22
C LEU A 408 -4.71 -15.74 21.67
N VAL A 409 -3.92 -16.81 21.81
CA VAL A 409 -2.54 -16.87 21.34
C VAL A 409 -2.50 -17.36 19.89
N LEU A 410 -1.96 -16.51 19.01
CA LEU A 410 -1.75 -16.74 17.58
C LEU A 410 -0.24 -16.60 17.29
N ASP A 411 0.52 -17.58 17.75
CA ASP A 411 1.97 -17.56 17.80
C ASP A 411 2.70 -18.04 16.54
N ASP A 412 1.93 -18.62 15.62
CA ASP A 412 2.40 -19.12 14.35
C ASP A 412 2.67 -17.99 13.35
N ASP A 413 1.94 -16.89 13.42
CA ASP A 413 2.07 -15.78 12.47
C ASP A 413 2.97 -14.66 13.03
N VAL A 414 4.16 -14.54 12.45
CA VAL A 414 5.15 -13.53 12.86
C VAL A 414 4.70 -12.09 12.61
N GLU A 415 3.76 -11.87 11.69
CA GLU A 415 3.18 -10.54 11.40
C GLU A 415 2.13 -10.13 12.43
N ILE A 416 1.74 -11.03 13.33
CA ILE A 416 0.91 -10.71 14.48
C ILE A 416 1.79 -10.15 15.60
N SER A 417 1.55 -8.88 15.95
CA SER A 417 2.14 -8.23 17.13
C SER A 417 1.86 -9.00 18.42
N GLY A 418 2.74 -8.82 19.43
CA GLY A 418 2.62 -9.53 20.71
C GLY A 418 1.25 -9.38 21.36
N GLN A 419 0.75 -8.15 21.47
CA GLN A 419 -0.67 -7.84 21.68
C GLN A 419 -1.14 -7.06 20.44
N HIS A 420 -2.03 -7.65 19.64
CA HIS A 420 -2.39 -7.10 18.33
C HIS A 420 -3.74 -6.40 18.35
N ALA A 421 -4.76 -7.07 18.87
CA ALA A 421 -6.10 -6.55 18.94
C ALA A 421 -6.78 -6.94 20.25
N MET A 422 -7.83 -6.22 20.61
CA MET A 422 -8.66 -6.50 21.77
C MET A 422 -10.13 -6.55 21.38
N LEU A 423 -10.77 -7.68 21.68
CA LEU A 423 -12.22 -7.79 21.66
C LEU A 423 -12.78 -7.20 22.94
N ARG A 424 -13.88 -6.46 22.83
CA ARG A 424 -14.60 -5.85 23.95
C ARG A 424 -16.09 -6.09 23.82
N ILE A 425 -16.72 -6.39 24.95
CA ILE A 425 -18.17 -6.50 25.07
C ILE A 425 -18.67 -5.37 25.96
N ALA A 426 -19.59 -4.58 25.43
CA ALA A 426 -20.33 -3.56 26.16
C ALA A 426 -21.79 -3.56 25.68
N ASP A 427 -22.74 -3.51 26.61
CA ASP A 427 -24.18 -3.54 26.32
C ASP A 427 -24.60 -4.69 25.40
N GLY A 428 -23.93 -5.85 25.56
CA GLY A 428 -24.15 -7.04 24.75
C GLY A 428 -23.70 -6.96 23.29
N LYS A 429 -22.96 -5.92 22.92
CA LYS A 429 -22.37 -5.74 21.59
C LYS A 429 -20.88 -6.07 21.63
N LEU A 430 -20.45 -6.88 20.67
CA LEU A 430 -19.04 -7.21 20.47
C LEU A 430 -18.40 -6.11 19.59
N SER A 431 -17.21 -5.68 19.97
CA SER A 431 -16.38 -4.75 19.19
C SER A 431 -14.92 -5.21 19.24
N VAL A 432 -14.13 -4.71 18.29
CA VAL A 432 -12.68 -4.95 18.24
C VAL A 432 -11.93 -3.63 18.13
N ARG A 433 -10.78 -3.57 18.79
CA ARG A 433 -9.84 -2.46 18.74
C ARG A 433 -8.46 -2.97 18.36
N ASP A 434 -7.79 -2.26 17.46
CA ASP A 434 -6.37 -2.46 17.22
C ASP A 434 -5.53 -1.88 18.38
N LEU A 435 -4.56 -2.63 18.89
CA LEU A 435 -3.70 -2.22 20.01
C LEU A 435 -2.38 -1.59 19.53
N ASN A 436 -2.46 -0.74 18.50
CA ASN A 436 -1.31 -0.19 17.77
C ASN A 436 -0.41 -1.31 17.24
N SER A 437 -1.02 -2.30 16.61
CA SER A 437 -0.31 -3.38 15.95
C SER A 437 0.52 -2.85 14.78
N THR A 438 1.59 -3.56 14.44
CA THR A 438 2.53 -3.14 13.38
C THR A 438 1.88 -3.11 12.00
N ASN A 439 0.96 -4.05 11.75
CA ASN A 439 0.34 -4.25 10.43
C ASN A 439 -1.13 -3.81 10.37
N GLY A 440 -1.68 -3.35 11.49
CA GLY A 440 -3.07 -2.99 11.64
C GLY A 440 -4.02 -4.20 11.67
N THR A 441 -5.19 -3.96 12.23
CA THR A 441 -6.32 -4.88 12.25
C THR A 441 -7.29 -4.52 11.13
N LEU A 442 -7.74 -5.50 10.35
CA LEU A 442 -8.78 -5.28 9.33
C LEU A 442 -10.04 -6.06 9.68
N VAL A 443 -11.20 -5.47 9.42
CA VAL A 443 -12.50 -6.13 9.49
C VAL A 443 -13.11 -6.14 8.08
N ASN A 444 -13.44 -7.35 7.58
CA ASN A 444 -13.96 -7.56 6.22
C ASN A 444 -13.10 -6.91 5.12
N GLY A 445 -11.78 -6.91 5.31
CA GLY A 445 -10.82 -6.33 4.37
C GLY A 445 -10.63 -4.81 4.48
N VAL A 446 -11.27 -4.15 5.45
CA VAL A 446 -11.14 -2.71 5.71
C VAL A 446 -10.36 -2.48 7.00
N PRO A 447 -9.29 -1.67 7.01
CA PRO A 447 -8.54 -1.37 8.23
C PRO A 447 -9.39 -0.58 9.21
N ILE A 448 -9.20 -0.86 10.50
CA ILE A 448 -9.89 -0.15 11.58
C ILE A 448 -8.91 0.75 12.34
N HIS A 449 -9.40 1.90 12.77
CA HIS A 449 -8.59 2.91 13.49
C HIS A 449 -9.12 3.22 14.90
N ASN A 450 -10.36 2.81 15.19
CA ASN A 450 -11.03 2.99 16.49
C ASN A 450 -11.78 1.68 16.85
N ASP A 451 -12.52 1.68 17.97
CA ASP A 451 -13.45 0.59 18.29
C ASP A 451 -14.40 0.34 17.13
N TYR A 452 -14.31 -0.85 16.53
CA TYR A 452 -15.16 -1.27 15.43
C TYR A 452 -16.20 -2.29 15.92
N PRO A 453 -17.52 -2.03 15.77
CA PRO A 453 -18.55 -2.98 16.16
C PRO A 453 -18.55 -4.20 15.24
N LEU A 454 -18.42 -5.39 15.80
CA LEU A 454 -18.41 -6.65 15.07
C LEU A 454 -19.80 -7.28 14.98
N ARG A 455 -20.10 -7.83 13.81
CA ARG A 455 -21.31 -8.62 13.53
C ARG A 455 -20.95 -10.09 13.41
N ARG A 456 -21.96 -10.95 13.59
CA ARG A 456 -21.81 -12.39 13.36
C ARG A 456 -21.45 -12.64 11.90
N GLY A 457 -20.38 -13.39 11.67
CA GLY A 457 -19.84 -13.73 10.36
C GLY A 457 -18.71 -12.82 9.88
N ASP A 458 -18.45 -11.70 10.56
CA ASP A 458 -17.38 -10.78 10.18
C ASP A 458 -16.01 -11.47 10.20
N LEU A 459 -15.14 -11.06 9.28
CA LEU A 459 -13.79 -11.54 9.11
C LEU A 459 -12.81 -10.54 9.72
N LEU A 460 -12.08 -10.97 10.75
CA LEU A 460 -11.04 -10.21 11.42
C LEU A 460 -9.67 -10.69 10.94
N LEU A 461 -8.92 -9.83 10.26
CA LEU A 461 -7.56 -10.12 9.80
C LEU A 461 -6.54 -9.49 10.75
N LEU A 462 -5.63 -10.32 11.26
CA LEU A 462 -4.49 -9.96 12.10
C LEU A 462 -3.23 -10.55 11.45
N GLY A 463 -2.30 -9.71 10.99
CA GLY A 463 -1.17 -10.19 10.18
C GLY A 463 -1.64 -10.85 8.88
N ARG A 464 -1.41 -12.16 8.75
CA ARG A 464 -1.91 -13.02 7.66
C ARG A 464 -3.04 -13.95 8.09
N THR A 465 -3.42 -13.93 9.36
CA THR A 465 -4.43 -14.82 9.94
C THR A 465 -5.80 -14.17 9.91
N GLU A 466 -6.75 -14.80 9.22
CA GLU A 466 -8.13 -14.31 9.10
C GLU A 466 -9.07 -15.18 9.94
N LEU A 467 -9.80 -14.54 10.85
CA LEU A 467 -10.70 -15.16 11.82
C LEU A 467 -12.14 -14.77 11.50
N ARG A 468 -13.00 -15.75 11.27
CA ARG A 468 -14.45 -15.53 11.26
C ARG A 468 -14.99 -15.49 12.68
N ILE A 469 -15.72 -14.43 13.00
CA ILE A 469 -16.29 -14.18 14.33
C ILE A 469 -17.74 -14.65 14.38
N GLU A 470 -18.08 -15.46 15.38
CA GLU A 470 -19.46 -15.85 15.67
C GLU A 470 -19.76 -15.60 17.15
N LEU A 471 -20.62 -14.61 17.44
CA LEU A 471 -21.13 -14.38 18.80
C LEU A 471 -22.24 -15.39 19.10
N ALA A 472 -22.03 -16.23 20.10
CA ALA A 472 -22.95 -17.25 20.56
C ALA A 472 -23.68 -16.80 21.85
N GLY A 473 -24.31 -15.62 21.83
CA GLY A 473 -25.19 -15.14 22.91
C GLY A 473 -24.57 -15.10 24.33
N PRO A 474 -25.36 -14.74 25.36
CA PRO A 474 -24.98 -14.96 26.75
C PRO A 474 -25.02 -16.47 27.05
N ALA A 475 -24.01 -16.97 27.76
CA ALA A 475 -23.95 -18.36 28.22
C ALA A 475 -24.96 -18.67 29.33
#